data_AF-X1REW2-F1
#
_entry.id   AF-X1REW2-F1
#
_cell.length_a   1.000
_cell.length_b   1.000
_cell.length_c   1.000
_cell.angle_alpha   90.00
_cell.angle_beta   90.00
_cell.angle_gamma   90.00
#
_symmetry.space_group_name_H-M   'P 1'
#
loop_
_entity.id
_entity.type
_entity.pdbx_description
1 polymer ?
#
loop_
_entity_poly.entity_id
_entity_poly.type
_entity_poly.pdbx_seq_one_letter_code
_entity_poly.pdbx_strand_id
1 'polypeptide(L)'
;MIIEPGTKLLGNLVGEFCSQKSLGKPPARVKLYSKEEYIEETGDDKTAARYSAAKDQISLSPDIVSSISSILHELEHHYQTSRDGAAEFDQKYDEYLKKYGYENNPYEVEARKFEMKWWPEFERLLKKKLEESGIA
;
A
#
# COMPACT_ATOMS: atom_id res chain seq x y z
N MET A 1 -0.80 12.13 14.53
CA MET A 1 -1.11 10.72 14.83
C MET A 1 0.10 9.89 14.44
N ILE A 2 0.77 9.23 15.39
CA ILE A 2 1.97 8.41 15.15
C ILE A 2 1.58 6.97 15.48
N ILE A 3 1.34 6.13 14.47
CA ILE A 3 1.36 4.68 14.62
C ILE A 3 2.83 4.31 14.79
N GLU A 4 3.17 3.52 15.80
CA GLU A 4 4.57 3.14 16.00
C GLU A 4 5.03 2.12 14.95
N PRO A 5 6.29 2.22 14.48
CA PRO A 5 6.94 1.16 13.72
C PRO A 5 6.82 -0.20 14.42
N GLY A 6 6.61 -1.26 13.65
CA GLY A 6 6.52 -2.64 14.18
C GLY A 6 5.15 -3.05 14.75
N THR A 7 4.16 -2.15 14.80
CA THR A 7 2.79 -2.52 15.18
C THR A 7 2.16 -3.45 14.13
N LYS A 8 1.34 -4.42 14.58
CA LYS A 8 0.54 -5.28 13.68
C LYS A 8 -0.76 -4.62 13.21
N LEU A 9 -1.04 -3.40 13.68
CA LEU A 9 -2.32 -2.72 13.48
C LEU A 9 -2.66 -2.59 11.99
N LEU A 10 -1.71 -2.12 11.18
CA LEU A 10 -1.91 -1.90 9.75
C LEU A 10 -2.09 -3.21 8.97
N GLY A 11 -1.30 -4.25 9.28
CA GLY A 11 -1.47 -5.57 8.68
C GLY A 11 -2.83 -6.19 8.99
N ASN A 12 -3.27 -6.09 10.26
CA ASN A 12 -4.60 -6.56 10.68
C ASN A 12 -5.72 -5.78 9.99
N LEU A 13 -5.59 -4.46 9.89
CA LEU A 13 -6.54 -3.59 9.21
C LEU A 13 -6.70 -3.98 7.74
N VAL A 14 -5.60 -4.16 7.01
CA VAL A 14 -5.62 -4.57 5.59
C VAL A 14 -6.25 -5.95 5.44
N GLY A 15 -5.87 -6.91 6.28
CA GLY A 15 -6.44 -8.26 6.24
C GLY A 15 -7.94 -8.29 6.50
N GLU A 16 -8.40 -7.54 7.51
CA GLU A 16 -9.83 -7.41 7.83
C GLU A 16 -10.60 -6.74 6.69
N PHE A 17 -10.05 -5.67 6.11
CA PHE A 17 -10.67 -4.99 4.99
C PHE A 17 -10.82 -5.91 3.78
N CYS A 18 -9.77 -6.65 3.41
CA CYS A 18 -9.81 -7.59 2.29
C CYS A 18 -10.88 -8.67 2.50
N SER A 19 -10.97 -9.21 3.71
CA SER A 19 -11.98 -10.21 4.09
C SER A 19 -13.40 -9.65 3.99
N GLN A 20 -13.67 -8.49 4.60
CA GLN A 20 -15.01 -7.86 4.61
C GLN A 20 -15.50 -7.52 3.21
N LYS A 21 -14.59 -7.15 2.30
CA LYS A 21 -14.92 -6.74 0.94
C LYS A 21 -14.79 -7.86 -0.10
N SER A 22 -14.47 -9.08 0.35
CA SER A 22 -14.21 -10.22 -0.54
C SER A 22 -13.19 -9.86 -1.63
N LEU A 23 -12.16 -9.11 -1.25
CA LEU A 23 -11.04 -8.76 -2.11
C LEU A 23 -10.04 -9.91 -2.15
N GLY A 24 -9.00 -9.76 -2.98
CA GLY A 24 -7.92 -10.73 -3.08
C GLY A 24 -7.22 -10.99 -1.75
N LYS A 25 -6.28 -11.94 -1.77
CA LYS A 25 -5.43 -12.23 -0.61
C LYS A 25 -4.63 -10.97 -0.24
N PRO A 26 -4.56 -10.55 1.03
CA PRO A 26 -3.73 -9.42 1.42
C PRO A 26 -2.23 -9.77 1.28
N PRO A 27 -1.34 -8.77 1.14
CA PRO A 27 0.09 -8.98 1.14
C PRO A 27 0.55 -9.63 2.44
N ALA A 28 1.60 -10.45 2.38
CA ALA A 28 2.12 -11.13 3.56
C ALA A 28 2.58 -10.18 4.67
N ARG A 29 3.02 -8.96 4.31
CA ARG A 29 3.58 -7.98 5.25
C ARG A 29 3.13 -6.56 4.93
N VAL A 30 2.78 -5.81 5.97
CA VAL A 30 2.58 -4.36 5.94
C VAL A 30 3.41 -3.78 7.07
N LYS A 31 4.39 -2.93 6.77
CA LYS A 31 5.35 -2.39 7.74
C LYS A 31 5.43 -0.87 7.67
N LEU A 32 5.40 -0.26 8.85
CA LEU A 32 5.69 1.15 9.04
C LEU A 32 7.12 1.30 9.54
N TYR A 33 7.88 2.19 8.91
CA TYR A 33 9.28 2.46 9.21
C TYR A 33 9.46 3.89 9.72
N SER A 34 10.56 4.16 10.43
CA SER A 34 11.10 5.53 10.50
C SER A 34 11.53 6.00 9.10
N LYS A 35 11.80 7.30 8.94
CA LYS A 35 12.19 7.85 7.63
C LYS A 35 13.51 7.25 7.15
N GLU A 36 14.48 7.14 8.05
CA GLU A 36 15.80 6.58 7.77
C GLU A 36 15.70 5.10 7.36
N GLU A 37 14.93 4.31 8.11
CA GLU A 37 14.70 2.89 7.80
C GLU A 37 13.91 2.70 6.49
N TYR A 38 12.97 3.60 6.17
CA TYR A 38 12.23 3.55 4.91
C TYR A 38 13.17 3.72 3.72
N ILE A 39 14.05 4.72 3.77
CA ILE A 39 15.05 4.97 2.72
C ILE A 39 16.01 3.78 2.60
N GLU A 40 16.45 3.20 3.71
CA GLU A 40 17.32 2.01 3.69
C GLU A 40 16.62 0.78 3.08
N GLU A 41 15.36 0.53 3.44
CA GLU A 41 14.60 -0.64 2.99
C GLU A 41 14.15 -0.55 1.53
N THR A 42 13.85 0.66 1.06
CA THR A 42 13.24 0.89 -0.27
C THR A 42 14.17 1.55 -1.29
N GLY A 43 15.23 2.23 -0.83
CA GLY A 43 16.07 3.10 -1.65
C GLY A 43 15.37 4.40 -2.10
N ASP A 44 14.22 4.75 -1.50
CA ASP A 44 13.37 5.86 -1.93
C ASP A 44 13.16 6.87 -0.78
N ASP A 45 13.38 8.15 -1.06
CA ASP A 45 13.20 9.25 -0.12
C ASP A 45 12.03 10.19 -0.47
N LYS A 46 11.30 9.90 -1.55
CA LYS A 46 10.27 10.77 -2.12
C LYS A 46 8.86 10.22 -2.00
N THR A 47 8.70 8.90 -1.99
CA THR A 47 7.39 8.25 -1.95
C THR A 47 6.94 7.95 -0.52
N ALA A 48 5.62 8.02 -0.28
CA ALA A 48 5.05 7.77 1.04
C ALA A 48 4.81 6.28 1.32
N ALA A 49 4.71 5.46 0.27
CA ALA A 49 4.60 4.01 0.36
C ALA A 49 5.24 3.36 -0.86
N ARG A 50 5.53 2.07 -0.72
CA ARG A 50 6.03 1.24 -1.82
C ARG A 50 5.73 -0.24 -1.62
N TYR A 51 5.20 -0.89 -2.64
CA TYR A 51 5.10 -2.34 -2.72
C TYR A 51 6.38 -2.97 -3.28
N SER A 52 6.79 -4.09 -2.68
CA SER A 52 7.88 -4.93 -3.17
C SER A 52 7.35 -6.32 -3.49
N ALA A 53 7.26 -6.66 -4.77
CA ALA A 53 6.85 -7.98 -5.23
C ALA A 53 7.77 -9.09 -4.72
N ALA A 54 9.10 -8.86 -4.73
CA ALA A 54 10.09 -9.82 -4.27
C ALA A 54 9.96 -10.15 -2.76
N LYS A 55 9.48 -9.21 -1.95
CA LYS A 55 9.31 -9.36 -0.50
C LYS A 55 7.85 -9.63 -0.09
N ASP A 56 6.89 -9.53 -1.03
CA ASP A 56 5.45 -9.48 -0.78
C ASP A 56 5.09 -8.53 0.39
N GLN A 57 5.59 -7.30 0.30
CA GLN A 57 5.58 -6.33 1.40
C GLN A 57 5.18 -4.94 0.92
N ILE A 58 4.30 -4.29 1.70
CA ILE A 58 4.06 -2.85 1.63
C ILE A 58 4.91 -2.16 2.71
N SER A 59 5.76 -1.22 2.30
CA SER A 59 6.57 -0.36 3.16
C SER A 59 5.96 1.04 3.22
N LEU A 60 5.92 1.66 4.39
CA LEU A 60 5.31 2.99 4.61
C LEU A 60 6.29 3.97 5.27
N SER A 61 6.28 5.21 4.78
CA SER A 61 6.92 6.38 5.38
C SER A 61 6.15 6.86 6.63
N PRO A 62 6.79 7.50 7.62
CA PRO A 62 6.15 7.92 8.87
C PRO A 62 5.18 9.13 8.76
N ASP A 63 4.86 9.64 7.57
CA ASP A 63 3.84 10.69 7.39
C ASP A 63 2.44 10.06 7.26
N ILE A 64 1.75 9.89 8.38
CA ILE A 64 0.70 8.85 8.55
C ILE A 64 -0.66 9.14 7.89
N VAL A 65 -0.96 10.35 7.43
CA VAL A 65 -2.24 10.58 6.72
C VAL A 65 -2.11 10.32 5.22
N SER A 66 -1.02 10.77 4.60
CA SER A 66 -0.71 10.49 3.19
C SER A 66 -0.27 9.03 2.98
N SER A 67 0.41 8.43 3.95
CA SER A 67 0.91 7.06 3.82
C SER A 67 -0.20 6.02 3.93
N ILE A 68 -1.28 6.29 4.68
CA ILE A 68 -2.38 5.33 4.85
C ILE A 68 -3.23 5.19 3.59
N SER A 69 -3.54 6.27 2.86
CA SER A 69 -4.26 6.14 1.58
C SER A 69 -3.44 5.38 0.54
N SER A 70 -2.12 5.56 0.58
CA SER A 70 -1.16 4.81 -0.23
C SER A 70 -1.20 3.31 0.04
N ILE A 71 -1.69 2.81 1.19
CA ILE A 71 -1.85 1.37 1.42
C ILE A 71 -2.80 0.73 0.42
N LEU A 72 -3.92 1.40 0.08
CA LEU A 72 -4.86 0.86 -0.91
C LEU A 72 -4.26 0.87 -2.31
N HIS A 73 -3.46 1.89 -2.62
CA HIS A 73 -2.73 2.00 -3.87
C HIS A 73 -1.76 0.82 -4.05
N GLU A 74 -0.89 0.61 -3.06
CA GLU A 74 0.08 -0.49 -3.06
C GLU A 74 -0.58 -1.87 -2.98
N LEU A 75 -1.77 -1.98 -2.37
CA LEU A 75 -2.57 -3.20 -2.38
C LEU A 75 -3.04 -3.56 -3.80
N GLU A 76 -3.39 -2.58 -4.62
CA GLU A 76 -3.72 -2.86 -6.02
C GLU A 76 -2.47 -3.31 -6.80
N HIS A 77 -1.29 -2.73 -6.55
CA HIS A 77 -0.04 -3.25 -7.13
C HIS A 77 0.23 -4.70 -6.73
N HIS A 78 -0.08 -5.09 -5.49
CA HIS A 78 -0.05 -6.49 -5.07
C HIS A 78 -1.00 -7.37 -5.88
N TYR A 79 -2.24 -6.92 -6.13
CA TYR A 79 -3.20 -7.67 -6.95
C TYR A 79 -2.78 -7.76 -8.41
N GLN A 80 -2.27 -6.68 -8.99
CA GLN A 80 -1.72 -6.66 -10.35
C GLN A 80 -0.56 -7.63 -10.49
N THR A 81 0.36 -7.64 -9.51
CA THR A 81 1.48 -8.60 -9.46
C THR A 81 0.98 -10.03 -9.30
N SER A 82 -0.03 -10.26 -8.48
CA SER A 82 -0.63 -11.59 -8.30
C SER A 82 -1.34 -12.09 -9.57
N ARG A 83 -1.89 -11.17 -10.37
CA ARG A 83 -2.59 -11.44 -11.63
C ARG A 83 -1.62 -11.72 -12.78
N ASP A 84 -0.57 -10.91 -12.90
CA ASP A 84 0.32 -10.92 -14.05
C ASP A 84 1.63 -11.71 -13.77
N GLY A 85 1.96 -11.93 -12.50
CA GLY A 85 3.26 -12.46 -12.08
C GLY A 85 4.32 -11.36 -11.94
N ALA A 86 5.20 -11.49 -10.94
CA ALA A 86 6.12 -10.41 -10.55
C ALA A 86 7.05 -9.93 -11.68
N ALA A 87 7.68 -10.86 -12.42
CA ALA A 87 8.60 -10.49 -13.49
C ALA A 87 7.91 -9.77 -14.66
N GLU A 88 6.69 -10.19 -15.00
CA GLU A 88 5.90 -9.57 -16.07
C GLU A 88 5.34 -8.21 -15.64
N PHE A 89 4.90 -8.09 -14.38
CA PHE A 89 4.50 -6.82 -13.79
C PHE A 89 5.64 -5.81 -13.85
N ASP A 90 6.83 -6.15 -13.34
CA ASP A 90 7.99 -5.25 -13.32
C ASP A 90 8.37 -4.79 -14.74
N GLN A 91 8.42 -5.73 -15.70
CA GLN A 91 8.72 -5.40 -17.09
C GLN A 91 7.69 -4.44 -17.70
N LYS A 92 6.40 -4.78 -17.58
CA LYS A 92 5.32 -3.94 -18.14
C LYS A 92 5.25 -2.59 -17.46
N TYR A 93 5.49 -2.53 -16.15
CA TYR A 93 5.50 -1.30 -15.38
C TYR A 93 6.60 -0.36 -15.92
N ASP A 94 7.82 -0.86 -16.11
CA ASP A 94 8.93 -0.09 -16.67
C ASP A 94 8.65 0.37 -18.11
N GLU A 95 8.09 -0.50 -18.95
CA GLU A 95 7.70 -0.17 -20.32
C GLU A 95 6.63 0.93 -20.36
N TYR A 96 5.60 0.81 -19.52
CA TYR A 96 4.53 1.80 -19.40
C TYR A 96 5.01 3.11 -18.80
N LEU A 97 5.88 3.07 -17.80
CA LEU A 97 6.48 4.26 -17.22
C LEU A 97 7.26 5.04 -18.27
N LYS A 98 8.08 4.37 -19.09
CA LYS A 98 8.83 5.00 -20.18
C LYS A 98 7.92 5.57 -21.27
N LYS A 99 6.82 4.87 -21.59
CA LYS A 99 5.94 5.22 -22.71
C LYS A 99 4.91 6.29 -22.37
N TYR A 100 4.35 6.25 -21.17
CA TYR A 100 3.20 7.06 -20.76
C TYR A 100 3.51 8.03 -19.62
N GLY A 101 4.66 7.85 -18.94
CA GLY A 101 4.95 8.52 -17.69
C GLY A 101 4.15 7.95 -16.51
N TYR A 102 4.48 8.40 -15.30
CA TYR A 102 3.86 7.92 -14.05
C TYR A 102 2.34 8.17 -14.02
N GLU A 103 1.93 9.40 -14.37
CA GLU A 103 0.53 9.82 -14.31
C GLU A 103 -0.41 9.00 -15.21
N ASN A 104 0.10 8.50 -16.34
CA ASN A 104 -0.70 7.76 -17.31
C ASN A 104 -0.30 6.28 -17.43
N ASN A 105 0.58 5.79 -16.55
CA ASN A 105 0.91 4.37 -16.51
C ASN A 105 -0.39 3.57 -16.20
N PRO A 106 -0.80 2.59 -17.03
CA PRO A 106 -2.03 1.84 -16.84
C PRO A 106 -2.17 1.21 -15.45
N TYR A 107 -1.08 0.71 -14.86
CA TYR A 107 -1.11 0.13 -13.52
C TYR A 107 -1.37 1.18 -12.43
N GLU A 108 -0.70 2.32 -12.55
CA GLU A 108 -0.86 3.49 -11.68
C GLU A 108 -2.29 4.07 -11.76
N VAL A 109 -2.86 4.11 -12.96
CA VAL A 109 -4.25 4.55 -13.17
C VAL A 109 -5.25 3.57 -12.55
N GLU A 110 -5.02 2.26 -12.68
CA GLU A 110 -5.84 1.23 -12.04
C GLU A 110 -5.73 1.33 -10.50
N ALA A 111 -4.52 1.49 -9.95
CA ALA A 111 -4.27 1.67 -8.53
C ALA A 111 -4.98 2.89 -7.93
N ARG A 112 -4.88 4.06 -8.58
CA ARG A 112 -5.64 5.26 -8.17
C ARG A 112 -7.16 5.05 -8.19
N LYS A 113 -7.70 4.34 -9.19
CA LYS A 113 -9.14 4.03 -9.24
C LYS A 113 -9.56 3.11 -8.11
N PHE A 114 -8.74 2.11 -7.79
CA PHE A 114 -8.98 1.20 -6.67
C PHE A 114 -8.98 1.96 -5.34
N GLU A 115 -7.95 2.78 -5.11
CA GLU A 115 -7.82 3.67 -3.95
C GLU A 115 -9.06 4.55 -3.79
N MET A 116 -9.41 5.34 -4.80
CA MET A 116 -10.55 6.25 -4.75
C MET A 116 -11.88 5.54 -4.45
N LYS A 117 -12.08 4.35 -5.02
CA LYS A 117 -13.30 3.55 -4.81
C LYS A 117 -13.43 3.12 -3.35
N TRP A 118 -12.33 2.67 -2.75
CA TRP A 118 -12.35 1.99 -1.45
C TRP A 118 -11.98 2.89 -0.27
N TRP A 119 -11.38 4.04 -0.52
CA TRP A 119 -10.91 4.96 0.52
C TRP A 119 -11.97 5.31 1.58
N PRO A 120 -13.21 5.70 1.24
CA PRO A 120 -14.19 6.07 2.27
C PRO A 120 -14.51 4.94 3.25
N GLU A 121 -14.50 3.69 2.77
CA GLU A 121 -14.78 2.53 3.59
C GLU A 121 -13.57 2.09 4.43
N PHE A 122 -12.38 2.14 3.83
CA PHE A 122 -11.13 1.85 4.51
C PHE A 122 -10.84 2.86 5.62
N GLU A 123 -11.04 4.15 5.34
CA GLU A 123 -10.88 5.23 6.31
C GLU A 123 -11.83 5.05 7.51
N ARG A 124 -13.09 4.67 7.28
CA ARG A 124 -14.05 4.38 8.36
C ARG A 124 -13.59 3.22 9.23
N LEU A 125 -13.10 2.13 8.61
CA LEU A 125 -12.59 0.98 9.35
C LEU A 125 -11.35 1.35 10.17
N LEU A 126 -10.44 2.12 9.58
CA LEU A 126 -9.26 2.64 10.25
C LEU A 126 -9.64 3.47 11.48
N LYS A 127 -10.52 4.46 11.33
CA LYS A 127 -10.98 5.32 12.44
C LYS A 127 -11.52 4.48 13.60
N LYS A 128 -12.39 3.52 13.29
CA LYS A 128 -12.92 2.59 14.29
C LYS A 128 -11.81 1.79 15.01
N LYS A 129 -10.83 1.28 14.26
CA LYS A 129 -9.72 0.49 14.87
C LYS A 129 -8.80 1.34 15.74
N LEU A 130 -8.59 2.59 15.36
CA LEU A 130 -7.81 3.54 16.15
C LEU A 130 -8.52 3.86 17.47
N GLU A 131 -9.82 4.15 17.42
CA GLU A 131 -10.68 4.35 18.60
C GLU A 131 -10.64 3.12 19.53
N GLU A 132 -10.82 1.91 18.98
CA GLU A 132 -10.75 0.65 19.73
C GLU A 132 -9.37 0.41 20.38
N SER A 133 -8.31 0.96 19.78
CA SER A 133 -6.93 0.84 20.28
C SER A 133 -6.57 1.95 21.29
N GLY A 134 -7.49 2.85 21.61
CA GLY A 134 -7.23 4.00 22.49
C GLY A 134 -6.33 5.07 21.86
N ILE A 135 -6.17 5.03 20.53
CA ILE A 135 -5.38 5.97 19.75
C ILE A 135 -6.37 6.95 19.12
N ALA A 136 -6.75 8.00 19.86
CA ALA A 136 -7.64 9.08 19.39
C ALA A 136 -6.83 10.34 19.04
#